data_AF-A0A5D2Q912-F1
#
_entry.id   AF-A0A5D2Q912-F1
#
_cell.length_a   1.000
_cell.length_b   1.000
_cell.length_c   1.000
_cell.angle_alpha   90.00
_cell.angle_beta   90.00
_cell.angle_gamma   90.00
#
_symmetry.space_group_name_H-M   'P 1'
#
loop_
_entity.id
_entity.type
_entity.pdbx_description
1 polymer ?
#
loop_
_entity_poly.entity_id
_entity_poly.type
_entity_poly.pdbx_seq_one_letter_code
_entity_poly.pdbx_strand_id
1 'polypeptide(L)'
;MQSLFQLKQLPVVLMASLVLMHTSLLFLSTLFICVHLSDQFQPFQYNALKQIQQFLNYPSVLTIFDSTWDFCNVESSPFLTIVCYEDNVTQLHITGNNGVFPPSLPQNFSIDALFSSISSLSNLKVLSLVSLGLWGPLPATIGNQKPSSFCHNEALAVEVSPQKLRHKERKAMAVLVSSLVGGIVGLAVIVGLSLWVFQRRNRRAAMKGPSTRLITEKLSTVNTVKLLSDARYISETMKMGANLPTYRAFPLEELKEATNNFSHPSIVGEPSLIQIYRGKLGDGTAIVIRSIKMRKKHSPTMFTQHIEMISRLRHNHLVSCIGHCFECCPDDSTVGIVYFVFESLPNGTLRSSICGGGETLNWAQRIIAGIGVAKGIQFLHTGIMPGVFSNHLKITDVLLDPNFHVKICTYNLPLLAHQNAGFMGGAAVSSNGLKSNIGGREKEVEKDDIYDFGVILMEILVGRPIVSQNDVMVVKDIIQVSNKMDDTARRSIVDPTIIKECSTESLKTVMDICLRCLSDDPTARPSIEDVLWTLQFAAQLQDPWRHDSHHIHCLSDSNPNNLQEQISRG
;
A
#
# COMPACT_ATOMS: atom_id res chain seq x y z
N MET A 1 -43.26 -77.64 12.51
CA MET A 1 -42.34 -77.13 11.46
C MET A 1 -41.89 -75.69 11.76
N GLN A 2 -41.57 -75.35 13.01
CA GLN A 2 -41.13 -74.01 13.43
C GLN A 2 -39.84 -74.03 14.27
N SER A 3 -39.46 -75.19 14.83
CA SER A 3 -38.22 -75.37 15.58
C SER A 3 -36.98 -75.64 14.72
N LEU A 4 -37.16 -75.99 13.43
CA LEU A 4 -36.05 -76.29 12.50
C LEU A 4 -35.53 -75.05 11.74
N PHE A 5 -36.26 -73.92 11.78
CA PHE A 5 -35.81 -72.69 11.10
C PHE A 5 -34.87 -71.85 11.98
N GLN A 6 -34.98 -71.95 13.30
CA GLN A 6 -34.14 -71.19 14.24
C GLN A 6 -32.72 -71.75 14.39
N LEU A 7 -32.50 -73.04 14.12
CA LEU A 7 -31.16 -73.64 14.18
C LEU A 7 -30.28 -73.36 12.95
N LYS A 8 -30.83 -72.85 11.83
CA LYS A 8 -30.07 -72.51 10.62
C LYS A 8 -29.58 -71.06 10.55
N GLN A 9 -30.15 -70.16 11.36
CA GLN A 9 -29.73 -68.75 11.39
C GLN A 9 -28.68 -68.45 12.47
N LEU A 10 -28.54 -69.30 13.49
CA LEU A 10 -27.55 -69.16 14.54
C LEU A 10 -26.10 -69.00 14.02
N PRO A 11 -25.59 -69.79 13.06
CA PRO A 11 -24.21 -69.64 12.59
C PRO A 11 -24.01 -68.37 11.76
N VAL A 12 -25.05 -67.86 11.08
CA VAL A 12 -24.95 -66.63 10.27
C VAL A 12 -24.89 -65.40 11.17
N VAL A 13 -25.70 -65.38 12.24
CA VAL A 13 -25.66 -64.28 13.23
C VAL A 13 -24.36 -64.32 14.03
N LEU A 14 -23.86 -65.52 14.39
CA LEU A 14 -22.59 -65.65 15.08
C LEU A 14 -21.41 -65.19 14.20
N MET A 15 -21.40 -65.57 12.92
CA MET A 15 -20.38 -65.12 11.96
C MET A 15 -20.44 -63.61 11.71
N ALA A 16 -21.64 -63.03 11.57
CA ALA A 16 -21.80 -61.59 11.43
C ALA A 16 -21.31 -60.82 12.66
N SER A 17 -21.56 -61.37 13.86
CA SER A 17 -21.09 -60.80 15.13
C SER A 17 -19.57 -60.90 15.28
N LEU A 18 -18.97 -62.02 14.83
CA LEU A 18 -17.52 -62.22 14.85
C LEU A 18 -16.81 -61.29 13.85
N VAL A 19 -17.40 -61.10 12.67
CA VAL A 19 -16.91 -60.16 11.66
C VAL A 19 -17.03 -58.72 12.16
N LEU A 20 -18.16 -58.36 12.79
CA LEU A 20 -18.30 -57.03 13.40
C LEU A 20 -17.22 -56.82 14.47
N MET A 21 -17.05 -57.77 15.40
CA MET A 21 -16.03 -57.70 16.44
C MET A 21 -14.61 -57.56 15.87
N HIS A 22 -14.26 -58.35 14.85
CA HIS A 22 -12.96 -58.24 14.19
C HIS A 22 -12.78 -56.91 13.46
N THR A 23 -13.81 -56.40 12.78
CA THR A 23 -13.73 -55.10 12.11
C THR A 23 -13.64 -53.94 13.11
N SER A 24 -14.32 -54.01 14.25
CA SER A 24 -14.18 -53.02 15.31
C SER A 24 -12.83 -53.11 16.01
N LEU A 25 -12.26 -54.30 16.20
CA LEU A 25 -10.92 -54.48 16.77
C LEU A 25 -9.83 -54.00 15.81
N LEU A 26 -9.98 -54.25 14.50
CA LEU A 26 -9.14 -53.68 13.45
C LEU A 26 -9.28 -52.16 13.41
N PHE A 27 -10.49 -51.62 13.53
CA PHE A 27 -10.71 -50.17 13.57
C PHE A 27 -10.07 -49.52 14.81
N LEU A 28 -10.23 -50.13 15.99
CA LEU A 28 -9.59 -49.70 17.23
C LEU A 28 -8.06 -49.84 17.15
N SER A 29 -7.54 -50.91 16.55
CA SER A 29 -6.11 -51.09 16.29
C SER A 29 -5.58 -50.03 15.32
N THR A 30 -6.29 -49.73 14.23
CA THR A 30 -5.92 -48.66 13.30
C THR A 30 -6.04 -47.28 13.93
N LEU A 31 -7.00 -47.07 14.83
CA LEU A 31 -7.12 -45.82 15.60
C LEU A 31 -5.96 -45.70 16.59
N PHE A 32 -5.59 -46.78 17.30
CA PHE A 32 -4.44 -46.80 18.21
C PHE A 32 -3.13 -46.62 17.46
N ILE A 33 -2.99 -47.22 16.27
CA ILE A 33 -1.82 -47.06 15.39
C ILE A 33 -1.79 -45.64 14.80
N CYS A 34 -2.92 -45.04 14.42
CA CYS A 34 -2.99 -43.63 13.99
C CYS A 34 -2.68 -42.64 15.12
N VAL A 35 -3.06 -42.96 16.36
CA VAL A 35 -2.69 -42.16 17.54
C VAL A 35 -1.20 -42.34 17.86
N HIS A 36 -0.62 -43.53 17.63
CA HIS A 36 0.82 -43.78 17.79
C HIS A 36 1.69 -43.28 16.63
N LEU A 37 1.13 -43.10 15.42
CA LEU A 37 1.80 -42.50 14.25
C LEU A 37 1.62 -40.99 14.14
N SER A 38 0.93 -40.35 15.08
CA SER A 38 1.08 -38.92 15.26
C SER A 38 2.41 -38.73 15.97
N ASP A 39 3.44 -38.36 15.20
CA ASP A 39 4.79 -38.11 15.66
C ASP A 39 4.76 -37.33 16.99
N GLN A 40 5.08 -38.03 18.08
CA GLN A 40 5.31 -37.40 19.38
C GLN A 40 6.56 -36.54 19.25
N PHE A 41 6.35 -35.26 18.92
CA PHE A 41 7.38 -34.24 19.03
C PHE A 41 7.90 -34.20 20.46
N GLN A 42 9.22 -34.13 20.62
CA GLN A 42 9.88 -34.22 21.92
C GLN A 42 9.29 -33.19 22.91
N PRO A 43 8.77 -33.62 24.09
CA PRO A 43 8.17 -32.73 25.11
C PRO A 43 9.08 -31.57 25.53
N PHE A 44 10.38 -31.71 25.29
CA PHE A 44 11.42 -30.76 25.64
C PHE A 44 11.39 -29.47 24.81
N GLN A 45 11.17 -29.55 23.48
CA GLN A 45 11.18 -28.36 22.61
C GLN A 45 9.92 -27.51 22.80
N TYR A 46 8.77 -28.16 23.08
CA TYR A 46 7.54 -27.49 23.47
C TYR A 46 7.73 -26.66 24.75
N ASN A 47 8.31 -27.28 25.79
CA ASN A 47 8.57 -26.59 27.06
C ASN A 47 9.54 -25.42 26.90
N ALA A 48 10.55 -25.55 26.03
CA ALA A 48 11.49 -24.49 25.70
C ALA A 48 10.81 -23.28 25.05
N LEU A 49 9.98 -23.50 24.03
CA LEU A 49 9.25 -22.44 23.33
C LEU A 49 8.24 -21.74 24.25
N LYS A 50 7.58 -22.50 25.14
CA LYS A 50 6.68 -21.95 26.15
C LYS A 50 7.40 -21.10 27.19
N GLN A 51 8.60 -21.51 27.62
CA GLN A 51 9.45 -20.69 28.50
C GLN A 51 9.90 -19.40 27.80
N ILE A 52 10.26 -19.46 26.51
CA ILE A 52 10.62 -18.28 25.72
C ILE A 52 9.44 -17.30 25.66
N GLN A 53 8.22 -17.78 25.43
CA GLN A 53 7.01 -16.96 25.47
C GLN A 53 6.78 -16.30 26.84
N GLN A 54 7.02 -17.03 27.93
CA GLN A 54 6.92 -16.51 29.29
C GLN A 54 7.91 -15.37 29.55
N PHE A 55 9.18 -15.54 29.15
CA PHE A 55 10.21 -14.50 29.32
C PHE A 55 9.92 -13.23 28.52
N LEU A 56 9.26 -13.38 27.37
CA LEU A 56 8.84 -12.26 26.52
C LEU A 56 7.51 -11.62 26.95
N ASN A 57 6.97 -12.00 28.12
CA ASN A 57 5.73 -11.49 28.70
C ASN A 57 4.47 -11.74 27.84
N TYR A 58 4.34 -12.96 27.31
CA TYR A 58 3.18 -13.40 26.52
C TYR A 58 2.80 -12.42 25.39
N PRO A 59 3.73 -12.12 24.47
CA PRO A 59 3.43 -11.23 23.35
C PRO A 59 2.33 -11.86 22.49
N SER A 60 1.40 -11.05 21.99
CA SER A 60 0.28 -11.52 21.15
C SER A 60 0.75 -12.34 19.95
N VAL A 61 1.95 -12.04 19.45
CA VAL A 61 2.65 -12.75 18.36
C VAL A 61 2.93 -14.22 18.67
N LEU A 62 3.15 -14.59 19.93
CA LEU A 62 3.49 -15.96 20.35
C LEU A 62 2.30 -16.73 20.94
N THR A 63 1.10 -16.16 20.93
CA THR A 63 -0.13 -16.82 21.46
C THR A 63 -0.48 -18.12 20.73
N ILE A 64 0.04 -18.31 19.51
CA ILE A 64 -0.08 -19.57 18.78
C ILE A 64 0.52 -20.74 19.58
N PHE A 65 1.53 -20.50 20.43
CA PHE A 65 2.17 -21.52 21.26
C PHE A 65 1.27 -22.09 22.36
N ASP A 66 0.19 -21.39 22.73
CA ASP A 66 -0.80 -21.88 23.68
C ASP A 66 -1.84 -22.80 23.01
N SER A 67 -1.99 -22.71 21.69
CA SER A 67 -3.07 -23.34 20.91
C SER A 67 -2.63 -24.53 20.05
N THR A 68 -1.33 -24.65 19.75
CA THR A 68 -0.81 -25.67 18.85
C THR A 68 0.28 -26.50 19.51
N TRP A 69 0.19 -27.82 19.38
CA TRP A 69 1.27 -28.75 19.74
C TRP A 69 2.20 -29.08 18.57
N ASP A 70 1.85 -28.62 17.37
CA ASP A 70 2.57 -28.83 16.12
C ASP A 70 3.09 -27.49 15.58
N PHE A 71 4.27 -27.08 16.05
CA PHE A 71 4.88 -25.81 15.67
C PHE A 71 5.41 -25.76 14.23
N CYS A 72 5.57 -26.93 13.59
CA CYS A 72 6.18 -27.05 12.28
C CYS A 72 5.18 -26.81 11.15
N ASN A 73 3.88 -26.88 11.45
CA ASN A 73 2.79 -26.57 10.54
C ASN A 73 2.20 -25.17 10.76
N VAL A 74 2.87 -24.32 11.54
CA VAL A 74 2.44 -22.93 11.77
C VAL A 74 2.74 -22.08 10.52
N GLU A 75 1.72 -21.41 9.99
CA GLU A 75 1.86 -20.48 8.87
C GLU A 75 2.76 -19.30 9.26
N SER A 76 3.76 -19.02 8.44
CA SER A 76 4.76 -17.98 8.74
C SER A 76 4.13 -16.59 8.65
N SER A 77 4.35 -15.78 9.69
CA SER A 77 3.86 -14.40 9.76
C SER A 77 5.05 -13.42 9.74
N PRO A 78 4.83 -12.13 9.41
CA PRO A 78 5.89 -11.13 9.49
C PRO A 78 6.49 -10.95 10.90
N PHE A 79 5.82 -11.47 11.94
CA PHE A 79 6.23 -11.34 13.34
C PHE A 79 6.78 -12.63 13.95
N LEU A 80 6.49 -13.80 13.36
CA LEU A 80 6.93 -15.11 13.82
C LEU A 80 7.15 -16.05 12.63
N THR A 81 8.36 -16.57 12.50
CA THR A 81 8.71 -17.64 11.55
C THR A 81 9.37 -18.78 12.31
N ILE A 82 8.85 -19.99 12.12
CA ILE A 82 9.42 -21.23 12.66
C ILE A 82 9.64 -22.18 11.50
N VAL A 83 10.85 -22.68 11.35
CA VAL A 83 11.18 -23.68 10.32
C VAL A 83 11.71 -24.93 11.00
N CYS A 84 11.05 -26.05 10.73
CA CYS A 84 11.46 -27.35 11.22
C CYS A 84 12.13 -28.18 10.12
N TYR A 85 13.08 -29.01 10.52
CA TYR A 85 13.67 -30.04 9.68
C TYR A 85 13.76 -31.33 10.50
N GLU A 86 13.26 -32.44 9.97
CA GLU A 86 13.17 -33.74 10.69
C GLU A 86 12.63 -33.55 12.12
N ASP A 87 11.48 -32.86 12.23
CA ASP A 87 10.79 -32.62 13.50
C ASP A 87 11.65 -31.97 14.59
N ASN A 88 12.54 -31.07 14.16
CA ASN A 88 13.34 -30.24 15.04
C ASN A 88 13.30 -28.78 14.59
N VAL A 89 13.13 -27.86 15.54
CA VAL A 89 13.17 -26.42 15.24
C VAL A 89 14.60 -26.02 14.84
N THR A 90 14.78 -25.65 13.58
CA THR A 90 16.08 -25.25 13.03
C THR A 90 16.21 -23.75 12.82
N GLN A 91 15.09 -23.04 12.62
CA GLN A 91 15.07 -21.58 12.52
C GLN A 91 13.94 -21.00 13.35
N LEU A 92 14.27 -19.96 14.12
CA LEU A 92 13.32 -19.21 14.94
C LEU A 92 13.52 -17.71 14.72
N HIS A 93 12.52 -17.06 14.14
CA HIS A 93 12.48 -15.63 13.90
C HIS A 93 11.33 -15.01 14.69
N ILE A 94 11.63 -14.12 15.63
CA ILE A 94 10.62 -13.40 16.42
C ILE A 94 10.87 -11.91 16.25
N THR A 95 9.88 -11.20 15.72
CA THR A 95 9.93 -9.75 15.49
C THR A 95 8.85 -9.06 16.30
N GLY A 96 9.26 -8.11 17.14
CA GLY A 96 8.34 -7.25 17.87
C GLY A 96 7.71 -6.20 16.97
N ASN A 97 6.47 -5.86 17.28
CA ASN A 97 5.70 -4.87 16.53
C ASN A 97 6.12 -3.43 16.92
N ASN A 98 6.71 -2.68 15.99
CA ASN A 98 7.15 -1.29 16.19
C ASN A 98 5.96 -0.29 16.22
N GLY A 99 5.09 -0.40 17.23
CA GLY A 99 3.97 0.55 17.40
C GLY A 99 2.98 0.22 18.51
N VAL A 100 2.97 -1.03 19.00
CA VAL A 100 2.28 -1.45 20.22
C VAL A 100 3.10 -2.60 20.80
N PHE A 101 4.09 -2.30 21.65
CA PHE A 101 4.72 -3.36 22.44
C PHE A 101 3.68 -3.93 23.43
N PRO A 102 3.75 -5.24 23.77
CA PRO A 102 3.12 -5.77 24.98
C PRO A 102 3.73 -5.07 26.21
N PRO A 103 3.20 -5.25 27.44
CA PRO A 103 3.72 -4.55 28.60
C PRO A 103 5.23 -4.79 28.69
N SER A 104 6.00 -3.74 28.99
CA SER A 104 7.43 -3.79 29.30
C SER A 104 7.85 -5.15 29.84
N LEU A 105 8.95 -5.74 29.32
CA LEU A 105 9.51 -7.00 29.82
C LEU A 105 9.43 -7.03 31.36
N PRO A 106 9.12 -8.19 31.98
CA PRO A 106 8.89 -8.24 33.41
C PRO A 106 10.08 -7.63 34.14
N GLN A 107 9.86 -6.94 35.27
CA GLN A 107 10.98 -6.34 36.03
C GLN A 107 12.07 -7.36 36.40
N ASN A 108 11.71 -8.64 36.42
CA ASN A 108 12.53 -9.79 36.78
C ASN A 108 13.18 -10.44 35.53
N PHE A 109 13.15 -9.78 34.38
CA PHE A 109 13.67 -10.30 33.12
C PHE A 109 15.19 -10.58 33.24
N SER A 110 15.58 -11.83 32.93
CA SER A 110 16.98 -12.25 32.86
C SER A 110 17.30 -12.69 31.44
N ILE A 111 18.24 -12.00 30.80
CA ILE A 111 18.74 -12.35 29.47
C ILE A 111 19.44 -13.72 29.49
N ASP A 112 20.16 -14.06 30.57
CA ASP A 112 20.78 -15.38 30.75
C ASP A 112 19.75 -16.52 30.79
N ALA A 113 18.61 -16.30 31.46
CA ALA A 113 17.53 -17.29 31.52
C ALA A 113 16.86 -17.50 30.16
N LEU A 114 16.61 -16.42 29.41
CA LEU A 114 16.07 -16.50 28.05
C LEU A 114 16.98 -17.30 27.12
N PHE A 115 18.28 -17.00 27.10
CA PHE A 115 19.23 -17.70 26.25
C PHE A 115 19.52 -19.13 26.73
N SER A 116 19.35 -19.44 28.02
CA SER A 116 19.38 -20.81 28.52
C SER A 116 18.22 -21.64 27.96
N SER A 117 17.00 -21.10 27.92
CA SER A 117 15.86 -21.76 27.28
C SER A 117 16.04 -21.89 25.76
N ILE A 118 16.62 -20.89 25.08
CA ILE A 118 16.94 -21.00 23.64
C ILE A 118 18.01 -22.06 23.39
N SER A 119 19.02 -22.17 24.27
CA SER A 119 20.08 -23.18 24.14
C SER A 119 19.58 -24.62 24.29
N SER A 120 18.40 -24.82 24.89
CA SER A 120 17.73 -26.11 24.96
C SER A 120 17.20 -26.59 23.58
N LEU A 121 17.06 -25.70 22.60
CA LEU A 121 16.79 -26.05 21.21
C LEU A 121 18.09 -26.48 20.52
N SER A 122 18.50 -27.74 20.74
CA SER A 122 19.82 -28.27 20.35
C SER A 122 20.11 -28.25 18.83
N ASN A 123 19.07 -28.14 17.99
CA ASN A 123 19.17 -28.17 16.52
C ASN A 123 18.96 -26.80 15.88
N LEU A 124 18.85 -25.73 16.69
CA LEU A 124 18.63 -24.38 16.20
C LEU A 124 19.91 -23.87 15.49
N LYS A 125 19.78 -23.58 14.20
CA LYS A 125 20.85 -23.05 13.34
C LYS A 125 20.74 -21.55 13.10
N VAL A 126 19.51 -21.03 13.08
CA VAL A 126 19.23 -19.61 12.81
C VAL A 126 18.31 -19.07 13.89
N LEU A 127 18.78 -18.07 14.63
CA LEU A 127 17.99 -17.34 15.63
C LEU A 127 17.98 -15.86 15.24
N SER A 128 16.79 -15.27 15.15
CA SER A 128 16.62 -13.84 14.91
C SER A 128 15.59 -13.28 15.89
N LEU A 129 16.03 -12.34 16.71
CA LEU A 129 15.22 -11.65 17.71
C LEU A 129 15.29 -10.16 17.43
N VAL A 130 14.24 -9.59 16.85
CA VAL A 130 14.23 -8.20 16.34
C VAL A 130 13.21 -7.37 17.08
N SER A 131 13.59 -6.16 17.50
CA SER A 131 12.69 -5.22 18.17
C SER A 131 11.94 -5.81 19.38
N LEU A 132 12.62 -6.56 20.26
CA LEU A 132 12.00 -7.17 21.45
C LEU A 132 12.28 -6.41 22.77
N GLY A 133 13.02 -5.31 22.72
CA GLY A 133 13.36 -4.52 23.92
C GLY A 133 14.25 -5.25 24.94
N LEU A 134 14.97 -6.29 24.50
CA LEU A 134 15.89 -7.06 25.34
C LEU A 134 17.01 -6.15 25.86
N TRP A 135 17.34 -6.27 27.15
CA TRP A 135 18.34 -5.46 27.85
C TRP A 135 19.25 -6.37 28.68
N GLY A 136 20.49 -5.94 28.90
CA GLY A 136 21.53 -6.71 29.60
C GLY A 136 22.69 -7.17 28.71
N PRO A 137 23.78 -7.68 29.30
CA PRO A 137 24.92 -8.21 28.55
C PRO A 137 24.55 -9.50 27.80
N LEU A 138 25.10 -9.71 26.61
CA LEU A 138 24.92 -10.96 25.87
C LEU A 138 25.56 -12.13 26.64
N PRO A 139 24.82 -13.21 26.95
CA PRO A 139 25.34 -14.35 27.71
C PRO A 139 26.46 -15.09 26.98
N ALA A 140 27.50 -15.52 27.70
CA ALA A 140 28.60 -16.31 27.16
C ALA A 140 28.16 -17.70 26.63
N THR A 141 26.99 -18.18 27.05
CA THR A 141 26.34 -19.41 26.57
C THR A 141 26.02 -19.40 25.08
N ILE A 142 25.97 -18.23 24.43
CA ILE A 142 25.83 -18.13 22.95
C ILE A 142 27.06 -18.74 22.25
N GLY A 143 28.24 -18.72 22.88
CA GLY A 143 29.46 -19.33 22.36
C GLY A 143 29.49 -20.87 22.41
N ASN A 144 28.55 -21.50 23.12
CA ASN A 144 28.46 -22.97 23.22
C ASN A 144 27.59 -23.60 22.13
N GLN A 145 26.92 -22.81 21.29
CA GLN A 145 26.27 -23.32 20.08
C GLN A 145 27.37 -23.63 19.07
N LYS A 146 27.63 -24.92 18.85
CA LYS A 146 28.72 -25.44 18.01
C LYS A 146 28.82 -24.61 16.71
N PRO A 147 29.90 -23.86 16.49
CA PRO A 147 30.16 -23.32 15.17
C PRO A 147 30.46 -24.52 14.29
N SER A 148 29.50 -24.96 13.47
CA SER A 148 29.84 -25.88 12.39
C SER A 148 30.77 -25.12 11.46
N SER A 149 32.06 -25.41 11.59
CA SER A 149 33.13 -24.92 10.74
C SER A 149 32.91 -25.45 9.32
N PHE A 150 32.13 -24.73 8.51
CA PHE A 150 32.10 -24.93 7.06
C PHE A 150 33.24 -24.13 6.42
N CYS A 151 34.46 -24.52 6.77
CA CYS A 151 35.65 -24.29 5.97
C CYS A 151 36.38 -25.63 5.91
N HIS A 152 36.18 -26.38 4.83
CA HIS A 152 37.16 -27.35 4.36
C HIS A 152 37.66 -26.85 3.01
N ASN A 153 38.86 -26.29 3.02
CA ASN A 153 39.68 -26.14 1.82
C ASN A 153 40.54 -27.40 1.70
N GLU A 154 39.94 -28.51 1.30
CA GLU A 154 40.69 -29.67 0.82
C GLU A 154 40.07 -30.12 -0.50
N ALA A 155 40.88 -30.10 -1.56
CA ALA A 155 40.52 -30.61 -2.86
C ALA A 155 40.35 -32.14 -2.77
N LEU A 156 39.11 -32.61 -2.69
CA LEU A 156 38.78 -34.01 -2.89
C LEU A 156 38.61 -34.26 -4.39
N ALA A 157 39.69 -34.68 -5.03
CA ALA A 157 39.61 -35.42 -6.28
C ALA A 157 38.86 -36.74 -6.00
N VAL A 158 37.66 -36.89 -6.56
CA VAL A 158 37.01 -38.19 -6.68
C VAL A 158 36.74 -38.47 -8.14
N GLU A 159 37.43 -39.50 -8.58
CA GLU A 159 37.51 -40.15 -9.87
C GLU A 159 36.13 -40.60 -10.38
N VAL A 160 35.80 -40.23 -11.62
CA VAL A 160 34.66 -40.80 -12.36
C VAL A 160 35.10 -42.17 -12.88
N SER A 161 34.70 -43.24 -12.21
CA SER A 161 34.80 -44.60 -12.74
C SER A 161 33.49 -45.02 -13.41
N PRO A 162 33.52 -45.54 -14.66
CA PRO A 162 32.32 -45.91 -15.39
C PRO A 162 31.90 -47.35 -15.05
N GLN A 163 30.70 -47.55 -14.49
CA GLN A 163 30.13 -48.89 -14.36
C GLN A 163 29.03 -49.16 -15.39
N LYS A 164 29.47 -49.84 -16.45
CA LYS A 164 28.90 -51.05 -17.05
C LYS A 164 27.37 -51.20 -17.04
N LEU A 165 26.82 -51.04 -18.25
CA LEU A 165 25.74 -51.84 -18.82
C LEU A 165 25.77 -53.31 -18.33
N ARG A 166 24.64 -53.78 -17.78
CA ARG A 166 24.30 -55.21 -17.74
C ARG A 166 22.96 -55.45 -18.39
N HIS A 167 23.02 -55.84 -19.66
CA HIS A 167 21.95 -56.58 -20.32
C HIS A 167 21.83 -57.97 -19.69
N LYS A 168 20.60 -58.40 -19.41
CA LYS A 168 20.24 -59.82 -19.44
C LYS A 168 18.82 -59.98 -19.95
N GLU A 169 18.70 -60.29 -21.23
CA GLU A 169 17.49 -60.87 -21.80
C GLU A 169 17.24 -62.26 -21.20
N ARG A 170 15.96 -62.66 -21.09
CA ARG A 170 15.46 -63.93 -21.66
C ARG A 170 13.92 -64.01 -21.64
N LYS A 171 13.40 -63.99 -22.88
CA LYS A 171 12.40 -64.90 -23.50
C LYS A 171 10.99 -65.01 -22.92
N ALA A 172 10.04 -64.72 -23.80
CA ALA A 172 8.64 -65.11 -23.72
C ALA A 172 8.44 -66.64 -23.89
N MET A 173 7.42 -67.17 -23.22
CA MET A 173 6.64 -68.33 -23.65
C MET A 173 5.17 -68.05 -23.31
N ALA A 174 4.32 -68.38 -24.28
CA ALA A 174 2.88 -68.22 -24.24
C ALA A 174 2.17 -69.46 -23.68
N VAL A 175 0.85 -69.29 -23.44
CA VAL A 175 -0.25 -70.29 -23.50
C VAL A 175 -0.97 -70.61 -22.15
N LEU A 176 -2.14 -69.95 -22.02
CA LEU A 176 -3.49 -70.36 -21.49
C LEU A 176 -3.60 -70.76 -19.99
N VAL A 177 -4.56 -70.28 -19.16
CA VAL A 177 -6.03 -70.44 -19.22
C VAL A 177 -6.75 -69.62 -18.10
N SER A 178 -7.91 -69.04 -18.47
CA SER A 178 -9.14 -68.70 -17.71
C SER A 178 -9.23 -67.64 -16.59
N SER A 179 -9.96 -66.56 -16.94
CA SER A 179 -11.19 -66.05 -16.28
C SER A 179 -11.15 -65.67 -14.80
N LEU A 180 -11.03 -64.36 -14.50
CA LEU A 180 -11.80 -63.65 -13.44
C LEU A 180 -11.53 -62.13 -13.31
N VAL A 181 -10.89 -61.46 -14.28
CA VAL A 181 -10.48 -60.03 -14.15
C VAL A 181 -11.37 -59.05 -14.95
N GLY A 182 -12.24 -59.52 -15.83
CA GLY A 182 -13.06 -58.64 -16.68
C GLY A 182 -14.18 -57.88 -15.94
N GLY A 183 -14.69 -58.41 -14.83
CA GLY A 183 -15.83 -57.82 -14.11
C GLY A 183 -15.46 -56.54 -13.36
N ILE A 184 -14.27 -56.49 -12.75
CA ILE A 184 -13.86 -55.37 -11.89
C ILE A 184 -13.50 -54.13 -12.75
N VAL A 185 -12.85 -54.35 -13.89
CA VAL A 185 -12.50 -53.26 -14.82
C VAL A 185 -13.75 -52.70 -15.49
N GLY A 186 -14.70 -53.56 -15.88
CA GLY A 186 -15.98 -53.11 -16.44
C GLY A 186 -16.82 -52.27 -15.46
N LEU A 187 -16.88 -52.66 -14.19
CA LEU A 187 -17.64 -51.92 -13.18
C LEU A 187 -17.02 -50.54 -12.88
N ALA A 188 -15.68 -50.46 -12.82
CA ALA A 188 -14.97 -49.21 -12.58
C ALA A 188 -15.19 -48.18 -13.71
N VAL A 189 -15.24 -48.63 -14.96
CA VAL A 189 -15.50 -47.76 -16.12
C VAL A 189 -16.95 -47.24 -16.11
N ILE A 190 -17.92 -48.08 -15.75
CA ILE A 190 -19.34 -47.68 -15.68
C ILE A 190 -19.57 -46.70 -14.51
N VAL A 191 -18.92 -46.90 -13.37
CA VAL A 191 -18.97 -45.96 -12.23
C VAL A 191 -18.29 -44.63 -12.58
N GLY A 192 -17.15 -44.66 -13.27
CA GLY A 192 -16.47 -43.45 -13.74
C GLY A 192 -17.33 -42.64 -14.73
N LEU A 193 -17.96 -43.31 -15.70
CA LEU A 193 -18.83 -42.65 -16.69
C LEU A 193 -20.11 -42.09 -16.06
N SER A 194 -20.70 -42.79 -15.09
CA SER A 194 -21.89 -42.30 -14.38
C SER A 194 -21.58 -41.09 -13.48
N LEU A 195 -20.43 -41.08 -12.79
CA LEU A 195 -19.96 -39.91 -12.04
C LEU A 195 -19.63 -38.72 -12.95
N TRP A 196 -19.02 -38.97 -14.12
CA TRP A 196 -18.73 -37.92 -15.09
C TRP A 196 -20.00 -37.29 -15.67
N VAL A 197 -21.01 -38.11 -16.01
CA VAL A 197 -22.32 -37.63 -16.46
C VAL A 197 -23.05 -36.87 -15.35
N PHE A 198 -22.99 -37.36 -14.10
CA PHE A 198 -23.61 -36.70 -12.94
C PHE A 198 -22.96 -35.33 -12.66
N GLN A 199 -21.63 -35.24 -12.67
CA GLN A 199 -20.91 -33.98 -12.50
C GLN A 199 -21.17 -33.00 -13.65
N ARG A 200 -21.28 -33.50 -14.90
CA ARG A 200 -21.59 -32.66 -16.07
C ARG A 200 -23.04 -32.16 -16.07
N ARG A 201 -23.97 -32.93 -15.49
CA ARG A 201 -25.38 -32.53 -15.30
C ARG A 201 -25.53 -31.51 -14.18
N ASN A 202 -24.77 -31.67 -13.09
CA ASN A 202 -24.78 -30.72 -11.96
C ASN A 202 -24.12 -29.38 -12.34
N ARG A 203 -23.04 -29.40 -13.14
CA ARG A 203 -22.42 -28.18 -13.68
C ARG A 203 -23.32 -27.42 -14.66
N ARG A 204 -24.27 -28.08 -15.33
CA ARG A 204 -25.27 -27.43 -16.20
C ARG A 204 -26.49 -26.91 -15.45
N ALA A 205 -26.73 -27.35 -14.21
CA ALA A 205 -27.80 -26.83 -13.35
C ALA A 205 -27.38 -25.57 -12.55
N ALA A 206 -26.07 -25.29 -12.43
CA ALA A 206 -25.54 -24.18 -11.64
C ALA A 206 -25.42 -22.83 -12.40
N MET A 207 -25.99 -22.70 -13.60
CA MET A 207 -26.08 -21.41 -14.32
C MET A 207 -27.53 -20.95 -14.49
N LYS A 208 -28.12 -20.44 -13.40
CA LYS A 208 -29.14 -19.38 -13.35
C LYS A 208 -28.97 -18.68 -11.99
N GLY A 209 -28.46 -17.44 -11.96
CA GLY A 209 -28.26 -16.66 -10.72
C GLY A 209 -29.54 -15.95 -10.24
N PRO A 210 -29.47 -14.89 -9.42
CA PRO A 210 -28.73 -14.66 -8.16
C PRO A 210 -29.69 -14.35 -6.97
N SER A 211 -29.27 -14.48 -5.71
CA SER A 211 -29.79 -13.65 -4.59
C SER A 211 -29.00 -13.84 -3.29
N THR A 212 -28.76 -12.72 -2.64
CA THR A 212 -28.16 -12.44 -1.33
C THR A 212 -28.72 -13.28 -0.19
N ARG A 213 -27.85 -13.80 0.69
CA ARG A 213 -28.15 -13.93 2.13
C ARG A 213 -26.89 -13.70 2.97
N LEU A 214 -27.03 -12.71 3.82
CA LEU A 214 -26.15 -12.22 4.86
C LEU A 214 -26.00 -13.28 5.96
N ILE A 215 -24.77 -13.52 6.43
CA ILE A 215 -24.53 -14.23 7.68
C ILE A 215 -23.59 -13.37 8.53
N THR A 216 -24.18 -12.76 9.54
CA THR A 216 -23.51 -12.19 10.70
C THR A 216 -23.09 -13.32 11.61
N GLU A 217 -21.81 -13.41 12.01
CA GLU A 217 -21.45 -13.89 13.34
C GLU A 217 -20.08 -13.41 13.85
N LYS A 218 -20.16 -12.74 15.01
CA LYS A 218 -19.21 -12.54 16.14
C LYS A 218 -17.75 -12.14 15.87
N LEU A 219 -17.50 -10.82 15.95
CA LEU A 219 -16.19 -10.22 16.23
C LEU A 219 -16.08 -9.75 17.69
N SER A 220 -14.87 -9.86 18.25
CA SER A 220 -14.50 -9.25 19.54
C SER A 220 -14.32 -7.73 19.39
N THR A 221 -14.85 -6.99 20.37
CA THR A 221 -15.34 -5.61 20.25
C THR A 221 -14.30 -4.48 20.33
N VAL A 222 -12.99 -4.76 20.34
CA VAL A 222 -11.96 -3.72 20.56
C VAL A 222 -10.97 -3.57 19.39
N ASN A 223 -10.61 -4.66 18.68
CA ASN A 223 -9.73 -4.57 17.49
C ASN A 223 -10.49 -4.30 16.18
N THR A 224 -11.81 -4.46 16.19
CA THR A 224 -12.65 -4.06 15.06
C THR A 224 -12.62 -2.57 14.83
N VAL A 225 -12.54 -1.75 15.88
CA VAL A 225 -12.62 -0.29 15.74
C VAL A 225 -11.41 0.28 14.97
N LYS A 226 -10.22 -0.29 15.15
CA LYS A 226 -8.99 0.19 14.51
C LYS A 226 -8.76 -0.36 13.10
N LEU A 227 -9.05 -1.64 12.88
CA LEU A 227 -8.98 -2.23 11.54
C LEU A 227 -10.13 -1.74 10.66
N LEU A 228 -11.30 -1.47 11.25
CA LEU A 228 -12.36 -0.73 10.57
C LEU A 228 -12.01 0.75 10.42
N SER A 229 -11.27 1.41 11.30
CA SER A 229 -10.88 2.82 11.07
C SER A 229 -9.90 2.94 9.91
N ASP A 230 -8.94 2.03 9.82
CA ASP A 230 -7.91 2.05 8.76
C ASP A 230 -8.51 1.56 7.43
N ALA A 231 -9.33 0.51 7.45
CA ALA A 231 -10.06 0.07 6.26
C ALA A 231 -11.17 1.07 5.86
N ARG A 232 -11.80 1.79 6.81
CA ARG A 232 -12.75 2.87 6.52
C ARG A 232 -12.00 4.07 5.96
N TYR A 233 -10.85 4.46 6.49
CA TYR A 233 -10.02 5.54 5.95
C TYR A 233 -9.48 5.21 4.55
N ILE A 234 -8.96 4.00 4.32
CA ILE A 234 -8.54 3.52 2.99
C ILE A 234 -9.75 3.36 2.05
N SER A 235 -10.89 2.88 2.53
CA SER A 235 -12.13 2.80 1.73
C SER A 235 -12.70 4.19 1.43
N GLU A 236 -12.52 5.17 2.32
CA GLU A 236 -13.00 6.55 2.20
C GLU A 236 -12.11 7.36 1.25
N THR A 237 -10.79 7.14 1.28
CA THR A 237 -9.86 7.66 0.25
C THR A 237 -10.04 6.98 -1.10
N MET A 238 -10.34 5.68 -1.16
CA MET A 238 -10.72 5.01 -2.42
C MET A 238 -12.11 5.43 -2.93
N LYS A 239 -13.06 5.71 -2.03
CA LYS A 239 -14.40 6.24 -2.38
C LYS A 239 -14.34 7.67 -2.91
N MET A 240 -13.35 8.46 -2.50
CA MET A 240 -13.13 9.79 -3.08
C MET A 240 -12.81 9.69 -4.58
N GLY A 241 -12.22 8.59 -5.06
CA GLY A 241 -11.96 8.34 -6.49
C GLY A 241 -13.07 7.63 -7.28
N ALA A 242 -14.30 7.52 -6.75
CA ALA A 242 -15.34 6.62 -7.28
C ALA A 242 -15.78 6.86 -8.75
N ASN A 243 -15.45 8.00 -9.35
CA ASN A 243 -15.76 8.32 -10.76
C ASN A 243 -14.56 8.15 -11.72
N LEU A 244 -13.42 7.64 -11.24
CA LEU A 244 -12.20 7.55 -12.03
C LEU A 244 -12.09 6.21 -12.79
N PRO A 245 -11.55 6.19 -14.02
CA PRO A 245 -11.30 4.96 -14.76
C PRO A 245 -10.47 3.95 -13.97
N THR A 246 -10.83 2.66 -14.09
CA THR A 246 -10.08 1.57 -13.46
C THR A 246 -8.65 1.54 -14.00
N TYR A 247 -7.67 1.35 -13.11
CA TYR A 247 -6.27 1.25 -13.49
C TYR A 247 -6.05 0.02 -14.38
N ARG A 248 -5.38 0.17 -15.52
CA ARG A 248 -5.03 -0.98 -16.38
C ARG A 248 -3.68 -0.84 -17.08
N ALA A 249 -3.16 -1.97 -17.58
CA ALA A 249 -2.07 -1.95 -18.54
C ALA A 249 -2.62 -1.63 -19.95
N PHE A 250 -1.94 -0.74 -20.66
CA PHE A 250 -2.26 -0.36 -22.03
C PHE A 250 -1.30 -1.06 -23.00
N PRO A 251 -1.78 -1.64 -24.11
CA PRO A 251 -0.92 -2.05 -25.20
C PRO A 251 -0.33 -0.81 -25.90
N LEU A 252 0.92 -0.91 -26.35
CA LEU A 252 1.63 0.22 -26.98
C LEU A 252 0.90 0.75 -28.21
N GLU A 253 0.31 -0.14 -29.00
CA GLU A 253 -0.42 0.23 -30.23
C GLU A 253 -1.66 1.09 -29.92
N GLU A 254 -2.35 0.86 -28.80
CA GLU A 254 -3.47 1.71 -28.37
C GLU A 254 -2.98 3.12 -28.01
N LEU A 255 -1.80 3.25 -27.38
CA LEU A 255 -1.22 4.55 -27.06
C LEU A 255 -0.72 5.29 -28.32
N LYS A 256 -0.15 4.55 -29.29
CA LYS A 256 0.24 5.11 -30.58
C LYS A 256 -0.96 5.64 -31.35
N GLU A 257 -2.05 4.86 -31.43
CA GLU A 257 -3.29 5.29 -32.07
C GLU A 257 -3.85 6.54 -31.39
N ALA A 258 -3.92 6.53 -30.06
CA ALA A 258 -4.46 7.63 -29.27
C ALA A 258 -3.67 8.94 -29.41
N THR A 259 -2.38 8.88 -29.73
CA THR A 259 -1.47 10.03 -29.83
C THR A 259 -1.01 10.36 -31.24
N ASN A 260 -1.58 9.70 -32.26
CA ASN A 260 -1.14 9.80 -33.65
C ASN A 260 0.38 9.54 -33.77
N ASN A 261 0.81 8.35 -33.34
CA ASN A 261 2.19 7.89 -33.29
C ASN A 261 3.11 8.82 -32.46
N PHE A 262 2.64 9.26 -31.30
CA PHE A 262 3.39 10.18 -30.43
C PHE A 262 3.82 11.48 -31.14
N SER A 263 2.99 11.96 -32.07
CA SER A 263 3.23 13.22 -32.77
C SER A 263 3.18 14.41 -31.79
N HIS A 264 4.10 15.37 -31.97
CA HIS A 264 4.17 16.62 -31.19
C HIS A 264 4.32 16.45 -29.66
N PRO A 265 5.48 15.98 -29.16
CA PRO A 265 5.75 15.98 -27.72
C PRO A 265 5.79 17.40 -27.17
N SER A 266 5.14 17.61 -26.03
CA SER A 266 5.43 18.74 -25.14
C SER A 266 6.53 18.32 -24.17
N ILE A 267 7.68 18.98 -24.22
CA ILE A 267 8.82 18.65 -23.36
C ILE A 267 8.65 19.37 -22.02
N VAL A 268 8.75 18.63 -20.90
CA VAL A 268 8.69 19.19 -19.54
C VAL A 268 9.88 18.67 -18.74
N GLY A 269 10.69 19.59 -18.20
CA GLY A 269 11.91 19.26 -17.46
C GLY A 269 13.16 19.19 -18.36
N GLU A 270 14.21 18.53 -17.88
CA GLU A 270 15.43 18.35 -18.65
C GLU A 270 15.11 17.60 -19.97
N PRO A 271 15.54 18.08 -21.15
CA PRO A 271 15.01 17.66 -22.46
C PRO A 271 15.11 16.17 -22.83
N SER A 272 15.76 15.33 -22.02
CA SER A 272 16.20 13.98 -22.40
C SER A 272 15.47 12.81 -21.73
N LEU A 273 14.68 13.03 -20.67
CA LEU A 273 14.12 11.92 -19.87
C LEU A 273 12.60 11.83 -19.84
N ILE A 274 11.88 12.96 -19.83
CA ILE A 274 10.42 12.99 -19.68
C ILE A 274 9.79 13.73 -20.86
N GLN A 275 8.88 13.07 -21.57
CA GLN A 275 8.10 13.69 -22.64
C GLN A 275 6.62 13.53 -22.35
N ILE A 276 5.85 14.59 -22.60
CA ILE A 276 4.41 14.60 -22.37
C ILE A 276 3.69 14.61 -23.71
N TYR A 277 2.73 13.71 -23.87
CA TYR A 277 1.87 13.60 -25.04
C TYR A 277 0.41 13.77 -24.63
N ARG A 278 -0.36 14.42 -25.48
CA ARG A 278 -1.82 14.48 -25.35
C ARG A 278 -2.43 13.53 -26.37
N GLY A 279 -3.47 12.83 -25.98
CA GLY A 279 -4.13 11.87 -26.84
C GLY A 279 -5.60 11.67 -26.49
N LYS A 280 -6.27 10.88 -27.31
CA LYS A 280 -7.67 10.49 -27.11
C LYS A 280 -7.81 8.99 -27.39
N LEU A 281 -8.25 8.23 -26.38
CA LEU A 281 -8.49 6.79 -26.51
C LEU A 281 -9.64 6.51 -27.47
N GLY A 282 -9.77 5.25 -27.93
CA GLY A 282 -10.80 4.84 -28.90
C GLY A 282 -12.24 5.01 -28.40
N ASP A 283 -12.45 5.03 -27.08
CA ASP A 283 -13.74 5.34 -26.44
C ASP A 283 -14.04 6.85 -26.37
N GLY A 284 -13.10 7.69 -26.80
CA GLY A 284 -13.17 9.13 -26.77
C GLY A 284 -12.62 9.78 -25.50
N THR A 285 -12.09 9.01 -24.55
CA THR A 285 -11.51 9.54 -23.31
C THR A 285 -10.21 10.30 -23.61
N ALA A 286 -10.16 11.57 -23.23
CA ALA A 286 -8.96 12.40 -23.36
C ALA A 286 -7.91 12.01 -22.30
N ILE A 287 -6.67 11.82 -22.72
CA ILE A 287 -5.57 11.35 -21.87
C ILE A 287 -4.32 12.21 -22.02
N VAL A 288 -3.49 12.17 -20.98
CA VAL A 288 -2.13 12.72 -21.00
C VAL A 288 -1.16 11.58 -20.70
N ILE A 289 -0.15 11.39 -21.56
CA ILE A 289 0.85 10.35 -21.41
C ILE A 289 2.17 10.99 -21.01
N ARG A 290 2.79 10.50 -19.94
CA ARG A 290 4.17 10.81 -19.57
C ARG A 290 5.06 9.63 -19.94
N SER A 291 5.97 9.83 -20.89
CA SER A 291 7.00 8.85 -21.20
C SER A 291 8.22 9.11 -20.33
N ILE A 292 8.83 8.04 -19.82
CA ILE A 292 10.05 8.07 -19.04
C ILE A 292 11.04 7.12 -19.71
N LYS A 293 12.11 7.69 -20.26
CA LYS A 293 13.18 6.89 -20.87
C LYS A 293 14.08 6.30 -19.79
N MET A 294 14.27 4.99 -19.82
CA MET A 294 15.07 4.29 -18.83
C MET A 294 16.56 4.39 -19.17
N ARG A 295 17.39 4.88 -18.23
CA ARG A 295 18.86 4.90 -18.39
C ARG A 295 19.49 3.52 -18.31
N LYS A 296 18.91 2.64 -17.48
CA LYS A 296 19.35 1.26 -17.28
C LYS A 296 18.25 0.32 -17.74
N LYS A 297 18.67 -0.74 -18.43
CA LYS A 297 17.80 -1.80 -18.92
C LYS A 297 17.40 -2.70 -17.75
N HIS A 298 16.11 -2.72 -17.43
CA HIS A 298 15.57 -3.51 -16.33
C HIS A 298 14.48 -4.47 -16.81
N SER A 299 14.28 -5.58 -16.11
CA SER A 299 13.15 -6.47 -16.37
C SER A 299 11.84 -5.81 -15.96
N PRO A 300 10.72 -6.09 -16.66
CA PRO A 300 9.40 -5.57 -16.29
C PRO A 300 9.00 -5.86 -14.84
N THR A 301 9.42 -7.02 -14.31
CA THR A 301 9.13 -7.47 -12.95
C THR A 301 9.67 -6.55 -11.87
N MET A 302 10.78 -5.84 -12.13
CA MET A 302 11.36 -4.89 -11.18
C MET A 302 10.44 -3.69 -10.94
N PHE A 303 9.56 -3.36 -11.91
CA PHE A 303 8.66 -2.22 -11.80
C PHE A 303 7.36 -2.55 -11.07
N THR A 304 7.06 -3.82 -10.80
CA THR A 304 5.78 -4.26 -10.22
C THR A 304 5.41 -3.50 -8.95
N GLN A 305 6.36 -3.37 -8.01
CA GLN A 305 6.14 -2.65 -6.75
C GLN A 305 5.88 -1.15 -6.98
N HIS A 306 6.59 -0.53 -7.93
CA HIS A 306 6.40 0.87 -8.28
C HIS A 306 5.05 1.10 -8.98
N ILE A 307 4.65 0.21 -9.88
CA ILE A 307 3.35 0.25 -10.56
C ILE A 307 2.22 0.07 -9.54
N GLU A 308 2.34 -0.87 -8.60
CA GLU A 308 1.37 -1.08 -7.54
C GLU A 308 1.19 0.19 -6.70
N MET A 309 2.29 0.83 -6.29
CA MET A 309 2.25 2.10 -5.55
C MET A 309 1.57 3.21 -6.38
N ILE A 310 1.94 3.36 -7.65
CA ILE A 310 1.38 4.40 -8.53
C ILE A 310 -0.12 4.15 -8.78
N SER A 311 -0.54 2.90 -8.88
CA SER A 311 -1.95 2.55 -9.06
C SER A 311 -2.83 2.99 -7.88
N ARG A 312 -2.24 3.13 -6.69
CA ARG A 312 -2.89 3.59 -5.46
C ARG A 312 -2.91 5.11 -5.29
N LEU A 313 -2.17 5.87 -6.10
CA LEU A 313 -2.16 7.34 -6.11
C LEU A 313 -3.45 7.88 -6.78
N ARG A 314 -4.58 7.73 -6.10
CA ARG A 314 -5.92 8.11 -6.57
C ARG A 314 -6.63 8.92 -5.50
N HIS A 315 -6.78 10.22 -5.77
CA HIS A 315 -7.39 11.16 -4.83
C HIS A 315 -8.00 12.34 -5.58
N ASN A 316 -9.02 12.99 -5.01
CA ASN A 316 -9.72 14.11 -5.65
C ASN A 316 -8.83 15.32 -5.93
N HIS A 317 -7.74 15.46 -5.18
CA HIS A 317 -6.76 16.54 -5.35
C HIS A 317 -5.45 16.07 -5.99
N LEU A 318 -5.43 14.90 -6.60
CA LEU A 318 -4.32 14.40 -7.43
C LEU A 318 -4.82 14.06 -8.84
N VAL A 319 -4.01 14.36 -9.85
CA VAL A 319 -4.28 13.86 -11.21
C VAL A 319 -4.04 12.38 -11.21
N SER A 320 -5.09 11.61 -11.47
CA SER A 320 -5.05 10.17 -11.29
C SER A 320 -4.36 9.47 -12.45
N CYS A 321 -3.45 8.55 -12.11
CA CYS A 321 -2.89 7.62 -13.07
C CYS A 321 -3.93 6.53 -13.39
N ILE A 322 -4.29 6.43 -14.67
CA ILE A 322 -5.28 5.45 -15.18
C ILE A 322 -4.61 4.22 -15.79
N GLY A 323 -3.30 4.24 -16.00
CA GLY A 323 -2.58 3.04 -16.42
C GLY A 323 -1.12 3.25 -16.77
N HIS A 324 -0.51 2.17 -17.26
CA HIS A 324 0.87 2.16 -17.72
C HIS A 324 1.04 1.31 -18.99
N CYS A 325 2.15 1.53 -19.69
CA CYS A 325 2.62 0.70 -20.79
C CYS A 325 4.14 0.59 -20.74
N PHE A 326 4.66 -0.58 -21.05
CA PHE A 326 6.10 -0.82 -21.18
C PHE A 326 6.45 -0.96 -22.66
N GLU A 327 7.46 -0.21 -23.11
CA GLU A 327 8.11 -0.45 -24.38
C GLU A 327 9.44 -1.18 -24.12
N CYS A 328 9.48 -2.43 -24.56
CA CYS A 328 10.66 -3.28 -24.40
C CYS A 328 11.60 -3.15 -25.60
N CYS A 329 12.91 -3.18 -25.32
CA CYS A 329 13.94 -3.29 -26.34
C CYS A 329 13.80 -4.63 -27.09
N PRO A 330 13.89 -4.64 -28.44
CA PRO A 330 13.79 -5.87 -29.23
C PRO A 330 14.84 -6.93 -28.89
N ASP A 331 16.04 -6.50 -28.47
CA ASP A 331 17.22 -7.37 -28.37
C ASP A 331 17.24 -8.22 -27.09
N ASP A 332 16.69 -7.73 -25.98
CA ASP A 332 16.82 -8.36 -24.67
C ASP A 332 15.54 -8.34 -23.81
N SER A 333 14.41 -7.91 -24.39
CA SER A 333 13.11 -7.78 -23.69
C SER A 333 13.16 -6.90 -22.44
N THR A 334 14.19 -6.06 -22.28
CA THR A 334 14.29 -5.11 -21.18
C THR A 334 13.47 -3.86 -21.46
N VAL A 335 12.96 -3.20 -20.42
CA VAL A 335 12.15 -2.01 -20.58
C VAL A 335 13.04 -0.82 -20.95
N GLY A 336 12.83 -0.27 -22.15
CA GLY A 336 13.50 0.94 -22.63
C GLY A 336 12.74 2.22 -22.28
N ILE A 337 11.41 2.20 -22.37
CA ILE A 337 10.55 3.34 -22.05
C ILE A 337 9.35 2.86 -21.22
N VAL A 338 9.02 3.62 -20.17
CA VAL A 338 7.79 3.45 -19.39
C VAL A 338 6.86 4.60 -19.71
N TYR A 339 5.63 4.28 -20.12
CA TYR A 339 4.58 5.27 -20.33
C TYR A 339 3.58 5.20 -19.17
N PHE A 340 3.31 6.33 -18.54
CA PHE A 340 2.23 6.49 -17.58
C PHE A 340 1.09 7.28 -18.21
N VAL A 341 -0.13 6.75 -18.12
CA VAL A 341 -1.34 7.35 -18.66
C VAL A 341 -2.11 8.01 -17.54
N PHE A 342 -2.44 9.29 -17.71
CA PHE A 342 -3.17 10.12 -16.77
C PHE A 342 -4.46 10.64 -17.39
N GLU A 343 -5.42 10.97 -16.54
CA GLU A 343 -6.59 11.77 -16.95
C GLU A 343 -6.16 13.12 -17.54
N SER A 344 -6.85 13.58 -18.58
CA SER A 344 -6.61 14.90 -19.17
C SER A 344 -7.52 15.95 -18.53
N LEU A 345 -6.93 17.06 -18.10
CA LEU A 345 -7.64 18.19 -17.51
C LEU A 345 -7.59 19.40 -18.45
N PRO A 346 -8.74 19.87 -18.98
CA PRO A 346 -8.77 20.90 -20.01
C PRO A 346 -8.60 22.33 -19.48
N ASN A 347 -8.93 22.58 -18.19
CA ASN A 347 -8.98 23.93 -17.61
C ASN A 347 -7.59 24.51 -17.27
N GLY A 348 -6.52 23.91 -17.76
CA GLY A 348 -5.17 24.43 -17.63
C GLY A 348 -4.61 24.35 -16.20
N THR A 349 -3.65 25.22 -15.92
CA THR A 349 -2.94 25.28 -14.63
C THR A 349 -3.58 26.31 -13.71
N LEU A 350 -3.48 26.10 -12.39
CA LEU A 350 -3.91 27.06 -11.38
C LEU A 350 -3.25 28.43 -11.61
N ARG A 351 -1.97 28.44 -12.05
CA ARG A 351 -1.26 29.68 -12.39
C ARG A 351 -1.97 30.46 -13.48
N SER A 352 -2.47 29.79 -14.52
CA SER A 352 -3.15 30.48 -15.62
C SER A 352 -4.47 31.12 -15.21
N SER A 353 -5.17 30.56 -14.21
CA SER A 353 -6.41 31.13 -13.67
C SER A 353 -6.20 32.19 -12.59
N ILE A 354 -4.96 32.43 -12.18
CA ILE A 354 -4.60 33.48 -11.21
C ILE A 354 -3.88 34.62 -11.93
N CYS A 355 -2.84 34.30 -12.71
CA CYS A 355 -1.96 35.26 -13.35
C CYS A 355 -2.32 35.56 -14.81
N GLY A 356 -3.29 34.83 -15.39
CA GLY A 356 -3.67 34.95 -16.80
C GLY A 356 -4.72 36.02 -17.06
N GLY A 357 -4.85 36.43 -18.32
CA GLY A 357 -5.84 37.44 -18.76
C GLY A 357 -7.24 36.91 -19.05
N GLY A 358 -7.57 35.69 -18.61
CA GLY A 358 -8.90 35.06 -18.76
C GLY A 358 -9.80 35.29 -17.55
N GLU A 359 -10.74 34.37 -17.30
CA GLU A 359 -11.51 34.36 -16.05
C GLU A 359 -10.57 34.08 -14.86
N THR A 360 -10.43 35.06 -13.97
CA THR A 360 -9.59 34.96 -12.79
C THR A 360 -10.36 34.44 -11.59
N LEU A 361 -9.70 33.64 -10.75
CA LEU A 361 -10.31 33.13 -9.53
C LEU A 361 -10.52 34.24 -8.51
N ASN A 362 -11.73 34.28 -7.97
CA ASN A 362 -12.13 35.16 -6.88
C ASN A 362 -11.47 34.75 -5.54
N TRP A 363 -11.54 35.58 -4.51
CA TRP A 363 -10.75 35.33 -3.28
C TRP A 363 -11.09 34.00 -2.61
N ALA A 364 -12.38 33.68 -2.51
CA ALA A 364 -12.82 32.44 -1.89
C ALA A 364 -12.42 31.21 -2.73
N GLN A 365 -12.49 31.29 -4.06
CA GLN A 365 -12.00 30.24 -4.96
C GLN A 365 -10.50 30.01 -4.79
N ARG A 366 -9.72 31.07 -4.58
CA ARG A 366 -8.28 30.98 -4.28
C ARG A 366 -7.98 30.28 -2.96
N ILE A 367 -8.74 30.57 -1.90
CA ILE A 367 -8.60 29.84 -0.63
C ILE A 367 -8.97 28.36 -0.82
N ILE A 368 -10.08 28.07 -1.51
CA ILE A 368 -10.51 26.70 -1.80
C ILE A 368 -9.45 25.95 -2.62
N ALA A 369 -8.81 26.61 -3.59
CA ALA A 369 -7.68 26.08 -4.33
C ALA A 369 -6.49 25.77 -3.40
N GLY A 370 -6.10 26.69 -2.52
CA GLY A 370 -5.07 26.45 -1.51
C GLY A 370 -5.38 25.25 -0.61
N ILE A 371 -6.63 25.14 -0.13
CA ILE A 371 -7.10 23.99 0.66
C ILE A 371 -6.99 22.70 -0.15
N GLY A 372 -7.39 22.70 -1.42
CA GLY A 372 -7.33 21.52 -2.27
C GLY A 372 -5.89 21.05 -2.50
N VAL A 373 -4.94 21.96 -2.74
CA VAL A 373 -3.51 21.61 -2.85
C VAL A 373 -3.02 21.01 -1.52
N ALA A 374 -3.32 21.63 -0.39
CA ALA A 374 -2.92 21.11 0.93
C ALA A 374 -3.53 19.71 1.22
N LYS A 375 -4.76 19.44 0.79
CA LYS A 375 -5.37 18.09 0.89
C LYS A 375 -4.66 17.08 0.00
N GLY A 376 -4.20 17.50 -1.17
CA GLY A 376 -3.37 16.68 -2.06
C GLY A 376 -2.04 16.28 -1.40
N ILE A 377 -1.36 17.26 -0.78
CA ILE A 377 -0.11 17.03 -0.03
C ILE A 377 -0.35 16.10 1.16
N GLN A 378 -1.39 16.34 1.95
CA GLN A 378 -1.74 15.48 3.09
C GLN A 378 -1.93 14.02 2.66
N PHE A 379 -2.62 13.79 1.54
CA PHE A 379 -2.81 12.46 0.99
C PHE A 379 -1.48 11.81 0.55
N LEU A 380 -0.56 12.56 -0.05
CA LEU A 380 0.77 12.06 -0.41
C LEU A 380 1.60 11.69 0.83
N HIS A 381 1.53 12.50 1.90
CA HIS A 381 2.29 12.28 3.13
C HIS A 381 1.75 11.13 3.98
N THR A 382 0.43 11.05 4.14
CA THR A 382 -0.21 10.18 5.14
C THR A 382 -1.22 9.17 4.56
N GLY A 383 -1.73 9.42 3.35
CA GLY A 383 -2.75 8.59 2.71
C GLY A 383 -2.22 7.34 2.03
N ILE A 384 -0.90 7.23 1.85
CA ILE A 384 -0.22 6.12 1.18
C ILE A 384 0.98 5.69 2.02
N MET A 385 1.29 4.39 2.00
CA MET A 385 2.44 3.80 2.68
C MET A 385 3.34 3.05 1.70
N PRO A 386 4.65 3.38 1.63
CA PRO A 386 5.30 4.54 2.26
C PRO A 386 4.78 5.87 1.68
N GLY A 387 4.83 6.94 2.48
CA GLY A 387 4.45 8.30 2.05
C GLY A 387 5.39 8.84 0.97
N VAL A 388 4.90 9.80 0.18
CA VAL A 388 5.63 10.45 -0.92
C VAL A 388 5.94 11.89 -0.54
N PHE A 389 7.23 12.22 -0.39
CA PHE A 389 7.74 13.51 0.09
C PHE A 389 8.68 14.17 -0.94
N SER A 390 9.04 15.44 -0.70
CA SER A 390 9.91 16.25 -1.59
C SER A 390 9.47 16.16 -3.05
N ASN A 391 8.23 16.56 -3.29
CA ASN A 391 7.53 16.47 -4.56
C ASN A 391 7.90 17.59 -5.55
N HIS A 392 8.68 18.59 -5.10
CA HIS A 392 9.10 19.77 -5.89
C HIS A 392 7.91 20.52 -6.48
N LEU A 393 6.92 20.82 -5.64
CA LEU A 393 5.63 21.33 -6.07
C LEU A 393 5.75 22.75 -6.61
N LYS A 394 5.10 23.02 -7.74
CA LYS A 394 4.96 24.37 -8.28
C LYS A 394 3.51 24.63 -8.63
N ILE A 395 3.12 25.90 -8.67
CA ILE A 395 1.75 26.28 -9.07
C ILE A 395 1.42 25.85 -10.51
N THR A 396 2.44 25.69 -11.36
CA THR A 396 2.30 25.15 -12.73
C THR A 396 1.99 23.65 -12.75
N ASP A 397 2.30 22.94 -11.66
CA ASP A 397 2.02 21.51 -11.49
C ASP A 397 0.64 21.27 -10.85
N VAL A 398 -0.13 22.32 -10.57
CA VAL A 398 -1.51 22.23 -10.09
C VAL A 398 -2.44 22.53 -11.25
N LEU A 399 -3.30 21.58 -11.60
CA LEU A 399 -4.27 21.70 -12.68
C LEU A 399 -5.67 21.91 -12.12
N LEU A 400 -6.57 22.42 -12.96
CA LEU A 400 -7.99 22.57 -12.63
C LEU A 400 -8.82 21.51 -13.35
N ASP A 401 -9.72 20.87 -12.61
CA ASP A 401 -10.72 19.99 -13.17
C ASP A 401 -11.90 20.80 -13.78
N PRO A 402 -12.85 20.15 -14.49
CA PRO A 402 -14.02 20.82 -15.05
C PRO A 402 -14.89 21.58 -14.03
N ASN A 403 -14.82 21.23 -12.75
CA ASN A 403 -15.54 21.88 -11.65
C ASN A 403 -14.69 22.94 -10.94
N PHE A 404 -13.53 23.31 -11.49
CA PHE A 404 -12.55 24.23 -10.90
C PHE A 404 -11.95 23.76 -9.57
N HIS A 405 -11.99 22.45 -9.29
CA HIS A 405 -11.19 21.88 -8.21
C HIS A 405 -9.75 21.66 -8.66
N VAL A 406 -8.83 21.94 -7.75
CA VAL A 406 -7.40 21.73 -8.00
C VAL A 406 -7.00 20.26 -7.90
N LYS A 407 -6.08 19.85 -8.77
CA LYS A 407 -5.44 18.53 -8.77
C LYS A 407 -3.94 18.69 -9.00
N ILE A 408 -3.12 18.14 -8.10
CA ILE A 408 -1.66 18.11 -8.26
C ILE A 408 -1.32 17.07 -9.34
N CYS A 409 -0.63 17.49 -10.39
CA CYS A 409 -0.25 16.62 -11.50
C CYS A 409 1.18 16.10 -11.37
N THR A 410 2.10 16.84 -10.78
CA THR A 410 3.50 16.42 -10.66
C THR A 410 3.80 16.11 -9.20
N TYR A 411 4.27 14.89 -8.97
CA TYR A 411 4.71 14.40 -7.67
C TYR A 411 5.80 13.36 -7.91
N ASN A 412 6.63 13.11 -6.90
CA ASN A 412 7.82 12.30 -7.05
C ASN A 412 7.45 10.83 -7.30
N LEU A 413 7.52 10.40 -8.56
CA LEU A 413 7.27 9.00 -8.90
C LEU A 413 8.47 8.16 -8.42
N PRO A 414 8.26 7.11 -7.61
CA PRO A 414 9.33 6.25 -7.06
C PRO A 414 10.30 5.67 -8.12
N LEU A 415 9.83 5.58 -9.37
CA LEU A 415 10.58 5.14 -10.53
C LEU A 415 11.75 6.09 -10.90
N LEU A 416 11.59 7.40 -10.67
CA LEU A 416 12.58 8.42 -11.02
C LEU A 416 13.67 8.54 -9.95
N ALA A 417 13.36 8.28 -8.68
CA ALA A 417 14.31 8.27 -7.58
C ALA A 417 15.47 7.27 -7.81
N HIS A 418 15.17 6.10 -8.39
CA HIS A 418 16.17 5.08 -8.73
C HIS A 418 17.06 5.45 -9.93
N GLN A 419 16.62 6.37 -10.80
CA GLN A 419 17.38 6.83 -11.96
C GLN A 419 18.28 8.04 -11.66
N ASN A 420 17.92 8.83 -10.65
CA ASN A 420 18.59 10.09 -10.28
C ASN A 420 19.67 9.95 -9.20
N ALA A 421 19.95 8.74 -8.73
CA ALA A 421 21.03 8.44 -7.76
C ALA A 421 22.46 8.82 -8.24
N GLY A 422 22.61 9.44 -9.41
CA GLY A 422 23.87 9.99 -9.91
C GLY A 422 23.89 11.49 -10.21
N PHE A 423 22.83 12.28 -9.97
CA PHE A 423 22.82 13.67 -10.48
C PHE A 423 22.33 14.78 -9.52
N MET A 424 21.65 14.51 -8.41
CA MET A 424 21.29 15.57 -7.46
C MET A 424 21.74 15.17 -6.06
N GLY A 425 22.58 16.01 -5.46
CA GLY A 425 23.07 15.88 -4.08
C GLY A 425 21.98 16.11 -3.02
N GLY A 426 20.85 15.41 -3.14
CA GLY A 426 19.82 15.27 -2.13
C GLY A 426 19.67 13.78 -1.82
N ALA A 427 19.82 13.43 -0.54
CA ALA A 427 19.93 12.09 0.02
C ALA A 427 19.39 10.93 -0.86
N ALA A 428 20.31 10.15 -1.40
CA ALA A 428 20.04 8.85 -1.97
C ALA A 428 19.34 7.95 -0.94
N VAL A 429 18.15 7.45 -1.26
CA VAL A 429 17.69 6.16 -0.74
C VAL A 429 18.52 5.10 -1.45
N SER A 430 19.73 4.91 -0.94
CA SER A 430 20.59 3.80 -1.30
C SER A 430 19.99 2.54 -0.67
N SER A 431 19.58 1.60 -1.53
CA SER A 431 19.50 0.18 -1.18
C SER A 431 20.93 -0.31 -0.89
N ASN A 432 21.44 0.01 0.29
CA ASN A 432 22.45 -0.74 1.05
C ASN A 432 22.64 -0.05 2.40
N GLY A 433 22.56 -0.84 3.46
CA GLY A 433 22.33 -0.41 4.83
C GLY A 433 23.12 0.82 5.28
N LEU A 434 22.40 1.83 5.77
CA LEU A 434 22.92 2.77 6.74
C LEU A 434 21.89 2.97 7.85
N LYS A 435 22.15 2.30 8.97
CA LYS A 435 21.55 2.60 10.27
C LYS A 435 22.04 3.97 10.73
N SER A 436 21.25 5.03 10.55
CA SER A 436 21.11 6.14 11.50
C SER A 436 20.00 7.11 11.07
N ASN A 437 19.08 7.40 12.00
CA ASN A 437 18.12 8.53 11.97
C ASN A 437 16.98 8.51 10.93
N ILE A 438 16.25 7.39 10.79
CA ILE A 438 15.10 7.27 9.88
C ILE A 438 13.97 8.26 10.25
N GLY A 439 13.63 8.41 11.54
CA GLY A 439 12.54 9.31 11.94
C GLY A 439 12.86 10.81 11.93
N GLY A 440 14.15 11.19 11.82
CA GLY A 440 14.57 12.59 11.72
C GLY A 440 14.57 13.09 10.28
N ARG A 441 15.07 12.26 9.35
CA ARG A 441 15.14 12.60 7.92
C ARG A 441 13.78 12.65 7.24
N GLU A 442 12.86 11.73 7.56
CA GLU A 442 11.49 11.75 7.01
C GLU A 442 10.72 13.01 7.42
N LYS A 443 10.89 13.47 8.66
CA LYS A 443 10.32 14.74 9.14
C LYS A 443 10.93 15.96 8.46
N GLU A 444 12.13 15.86 7.91
CA GLU A 444 12.81 16.96 7.24
C GLU A 444 12.34 17.09 5.78
N VAL A 445 12.16 15.97 5.07
CA VAL A 445 11.63 15.98 3.68
C VAL A 445 10.15 16.35 3.57
N GLU A 446 9.35 16.11 4.61
CA GLU A 446 7.98 16.63 4.70
C GLU A 446 7.96 18.17 4.60
N LYS A 447 8.97 18.83 5.19
CA LYS A 447 9.04 20.29 5.28
C LYS A 447 9.40 20.96 3.96
N ASP A 448 9.96 20.25 3.00
CA ASP A 448 10.19 20.76 1.65
C ASP A 448 8.88 21.01 0.93
N ASP A 449 7.93 20.06 1.02
CA ASP A 449 6.60 20.21 0.42
C ASP A 449 5.81 21.37 1.06
N ILE A 450 5.99 21.59 2.37
CA ILE A 450 5.40 22.74 3.07
C ILE A 450 5.99 24.06 2.57
N TYR A 451 7.30 24.11 2.29
CA TYR A 451 7.94 25.30 1.73
C TYR A 451 7.45 25.58 0.30
N ASP A 452 7.43 24.55 -0.55
CA ASP A 452 6.91 24.65 -1.92
C ASP A 452 5.44 25.11 -1.92
N PHE A 453 4.63 24.59 -1.00
CA PHE A 453 3.26 25.05 -0.79
C PHE A 453 3.18 26.53 -0.37
N GLY A 454 4.11 26.99 0.47
CA GLY A 454 4.24 28.41 0.81
C GLY A 454 4.48 29.30 -0.41
N VAL A 455 5.31 28.85 -1.36
CA VAL A 455 5.55 29.57 -2.62
C VAL A 455 4.28 29.60 -3.48
N ILE A 456 3.51 28.50 -3.52
CA ILE A 456 2.21 28.45 -4.21
C ILE A 456 1.22 29.45 -3.58
N LEU A 457 1.11 29.48 -2.24
CA LEU A 457 0.27 30.46 -1.53
C LEU A 457 0.69 31.90 -1.81
N MET A 458 1.99 32.17 -1.88
CA MET A 458 2.51 33.49 -2.24
C MET A 458 2.05 33.92 -3.64
N GLU A 459 2.15 33.04 -4.64
CA GLU A 459 1.63 33.33 -5.99
C GLU A 459 0.11 33.55 -6.00
N ILE A 460 -0.64 32.79 -5.20
CA ILE A 460 -2.10 32.95 -5.03
C ILE A 460 -2.44 34.34 -4.45
N LEU A 461 -1.67 34.81 -3.46
CA LEU A 461 -1.88 36.10 -2.80
C LEU A 461 -1.55 37.28 -3.72
N VAL A 462 -0.39 37.23 -4.38
CA VAL A 462 0.13 38.38 -5.15
C VAL A 462 -0.42 38.42 -6.58
N GLY A 463 -0.91 37.29 -7.10
CA GLY A 463 -1.53 37.23 -8.43
C GLY A 463 -0.55 37.34 -9.59
N ARG A 464 0.74 37.12 -9.34
CA ARG A 464 1.78 37.20 -10.37
C ARG A 464 2.79 36.06 -10.26
N PRO A 465 3.43 35.68 -11.38
CA PRO A 465 4.47 34.66 -11.39
C PRO A 465 5.64 34.98 -10.45
N ILE A 466 5.99 34.05 -9.57
CA ILE A 466 7.27 34.02 -8.86
C ILE A 466 8.20 33.08 -9.63
N VAL A 467 9.36 33.57 -10.07
CA VAL A 467 10.24 32.83 -11.01
C VAL A 467 11.59 32.49 -10.43
N SER A 468 12.05 33.23 -9.42
CA SER A 468 13.36 33.03 -8.80
C SER A 468 13.28 33.01 -7.28
N GLN A 469 14.28 32.41 -6.65
CA GLN A 469 14.44 32.44 -5.19
C GLN A 469 14.59 33.88 -4.66
N ASN A 470 15.18 34.78 -5.44
CA ASN A 470 15.27 36.20 -5.09
C ASN A 470 13.89 36.85 -5.02
N ASP A 471 13.00 36.51 -5.95
CA ASP A 471 11.61 37.02 -5.91
C ASP A 471 10.89 36.51 -4.66
N VAL A 472 11.07 35.23 -4.29
CA VAL A 472 10.50 34.67 -3.06
C VAL A 472 10.96 35.46 -1.84
N MET A 473 12.26 35.73 -1.71
CA MET A 473 12.82 36.51 -0.58
C MET A 473 12.23 37.92 -0.53
N VAL A 474 12.26 38.65 -1.64
CA VAL A 474 11.76 40.03 -1.71
C VAL A 474 10.27 40.10 -1.36
N VAL A 475 9.46 39.20 -1.93
CA VAL A 475 8.02 39.19 -1.68
C VAL A 475 7.70 38.72 -0.26
N LYS A 476 8.45 37.77 0.30
CA LYS A 476 8.34 37.34 1.71
C LYS A 476 8.57 38.51 2.65
N ASP A 477 9.63 39.29 2.45
CA ASP A 477 9.93 40.46 3.28
C ASP A 477 8.82 41.52 3.19
N ILE A 478 8.33 41.78 1.98
CA ILE A 478 7.22 42.71 1.75
C ILE A 478 5.93 42.24 2.45
N ILE A 479 5.57 40.95 2.34
CA ILE A 479 4.42 40.37 3.05
C ILE A 479 4.63 40.51 4.57
N GLN A 480 5.82 40.19 5.07
CA GLN A 480 6.12 40.24 6.51
C GLN A 480 5.97 41.65 7.08
N VAL A 481 6.45 42.67 6.38
CA VAL A 481 6.30 44.08 6.79
C VAL A 481 4.85 44.52 6.71
N SER A 482 4.19 44.27 5.57
CA SER A 482 2.81 44.72 5.31
C SER A 482 1.81 44.08 6.29
N ASN A 483 2.03 42.82 6.66
CA ASN A 483 1.16 42.08 7.57
C ASN A 483 1.20 42.62 9.02
N LYS A 484 2.31 43.26 9.43
CA LYS A 484 2.47 43.89 10.75
C LYS A 484 1.94 45.33 10.82
N MET A 485 1.65 45.95 9.68
CA MET A 485 1.13 47.31 9.59
C MET A 485 -0.41 47.31 9.60
N ASP A 486 -1.02 48.22 8.85
CA ASP A 486 -2.46 48.40 8.74
C ASP A 486 -3.05 47.58 7.57
N ASP A 487 -4.37 47.70 7.41
CA ASP A 487 -5.08 46.99 6.35
C ASP A 487 -4.74 47.48 4.95
N THR A 488 -4.48 48.78 4.82
CA THR A 488 -4.06 49.42 3.57
C THR A 488 -2.75 48.82 3.07
N ALA A 489 -1.76 48.68 3.96
CA ALA A 489 -0.49 48.04 3.63
C ALA A 489 -0.68 46.59 3.18
N ARG A 490 -1.49 45.79 3.88
CA ARG A 490 -1.81 44.41 3.48
C ARG A 490 -2.42 44.35 2.08
N ARG A 491 -3.41 45.21 1.79
CA ARG A 491 -4.08 45.20 0.48
C ARG A 491 -3.17 45.68 -0.66
N SER A 492 -2.16 46.51 -0.38
CA SER A 492 -1.27 47.08 -1.41
C SER A 492 -0.42 46.04 -2.16
N ILE A 493 -0.19 44.87 -1.57
CA ILE A 493 0.67 43.81 -2.10
C ILE A 493 -0.11 42.63 -2.68
N VAL A 494 -1.41 42.61 -2.43
CA VAL A 494 -2.33 41.55 -2.85
C VAL A 494 -2.76 41.83 -4.28
N ASP A 495 -3.07 40.77 -5.01
CA ASP A 495 -3.62 40.87 -6.35
C ASP A 495 -4.82 41.83 -6.41
N PRO A 496 -4.76 42.90 -7.22
CA PRO A 496 -5.84 43.89 -7.35
C PRO A 496 -7.22 43.29 -7.66
N THR A 497 -7.26 42.13 -8.34
CA THR A 497 -8.51 41.46 -8.73
C THR A 497 -9.30 40.94 -7.54
N ILE A 498 -8.66 40.64 -6.40
CA ILE A 498 -9.30 40.07 -5.21
C ILE A 498 -9.42 41.06 -4.04
N ILE A 499 -8.79 42.24 -4.14
CA ILE A 499 -8.76 43.24 -3.04
C ILE A 499 -10.17 43.57 -2.54
N LYS A 500 -11.14 43.73 -3.45
CA LYS A 500 -12.50 44.16 -3.09
C LYS A 500 -13.33 43.10 -2.37
N GLU A 501 -12.97 41.83 -2.53
CA GLU A 501 -13.73 40.70 -1.99
C GLU A 501 -13.13 40.20 -0.69
N CYS A 502 -11.88 40.54 -0.39
CA CYS A 502 -11.13 39.96 0.70
C CYS A 502 -11.50 40.58 2.06
N SER A 503 -11.93 39.74 3.02
CA SER A 503 -12.01 40.17 4.41
C SER A 503 -10.62 40.33 5.01
N THR A 504 -10.46 41.35 5.84
CA THR A 504 -9.18 41.67 6.47
C THR A 504 -8.66 40.52 7.32
N GLU A 505 -9.55 39.84 8.05
CA GLU A 505 -9.23 38.72 8.93
C GLU A 505 -8.83 37.48 8.14
N SER A 506 -9.55 37.17 7.05
CA SER A 506 -9.21 36.07 6.15
C SER A 506 -7.85 36.31 5.49
N LEU A 507 -7.63 37.53 4.97
CA LEU A 507 -6.37 37.91 4.33
C LEU A 507 -5.19 37.72 5.26
N LYS A 508 -5.29 38.29 6.46
CA LYS A 508 -4.24 38.23 7.48
C LYS A 508 -3.92 36.79 7.84
N THR A 509 -4.93 35.96 8.02
CA THR A 509 -4.78 34.53 8.34
C THR A 509 -4.02 33.79 7.23
N VAL A 510 -4.34 34.04 5.95
CA VAL A 510 -3.63 33.44 4.81
C VAL A 510 -2.19 33.96 4.68
N MET A 511 -1.95 35.25 4.92
CA MET A 511 -0.60 35.81 4.95
C MET A 511 0.25 35.20 6.07
N ASP A 512 -0.31 35.03 7.27
CA ASP A 512 0.37 34.44 8.42
C ASP A 512 0.79 32.98 8.16
N ILE A 513 -0.09 32.15 7.60
CA ILE A 513 0.27 30.76 7.26
C ILE A 513 1.28 30.71 6.12
N CYS A 514 1.16 31.58 5.11
CA CYS A 514 2.11 31.68 4.00
C CYS A 514 3.53 31.98 4.51
N LEU A 515 3.69 32.96 5.40
CA LEU A 515 4.97 33.31 6.01
C LEU A 515 5.56 32.17 6.85
N ARG A 516 4.73 31.44 7.61
CA ARG A 516 5.17 30.28 8.40
C ARG A 516 5.64 29.13 7.51
N CYS A 517 4.95 28.85 6.41
CA CYS A 517 5.37 27.85 5.42
C CYS A 517 6.73 28.19 4.80
N LEU A 518 6.98 29.49 4.56
CA LEU A 518 8.22 30.00 3.97
C LEU A 518 9.35 30.27 4.99
N SER A 519 9.27 29.70 6.20
CA SER A 519 10.34 29.79 7.19
C SER A 519 11.64 29.18 6.66
N ASP A 520 12.75 29.88 6.86
CA ASP A 520 14.08 29.40 6.46
C ASP A 520 14.51 28.22 7.34
N ASP A 521 14.06 28.19 8.61
CA ASP A 521 14.17 27.04 9.51
C ASP A 521 13.06 26.02 9.19
N PRO A 522 13.39 24.80 8.71
CA PRO A 522 12.41 23.75 8.41
C PRO A 522 11.62 23.30 9.65
N THR A 523 12.21 23.36 10.84
CA THR A 523 11.54 22.90 12.07
C THR A 523 10.44 23.86 12.53
N ALA A 524 10.56 25.14 12.17
CA ALA A 524 9.55 26.15 12.42
C ALA A 524 8.39 26.11 11.40
N ARG A 525 8.53 25.39 10.28
CA ARG A 525 7.45 25.22 9.31
C ARG A 525 6.33 24.35 9.90
N PRO A 526 5.05 24.73 9.72
CA PRO A 526 3.91 24.01 10.29
C PRO A 526 3.78 22.58 9.77
N SER A 527 2.94 21.75 10.42
CA SER A 527 2.49 20.48 9.83
C SER A 527 1.46 20.73 8.72
N ILE A 528 1.27 19.75 7.84
CA ILE A 528 0.23 19.87 6.79
C ILE A 528 -1.18 19.96 7.40
N GLU A 529 -1.41 19.34 8.55
CA GLU A 529 -2.66 19.43 9.32
C GLU A 529 -2.91 20.87 9.79
N ASP A 530 -1.88 21.54 10.35
CA ASP A 530 -1.99 22.92 10.80
C ASP A 530 -2.27 23.88 9.63
N VAL A 531 -1.62 23.63 8.48
CA VAL A 531 -1.84 24.38 7.24
C VAL A 531 -3.31 24.25 6.81
N LEU A 532 -3.82 23.02 6.73
CA LEU A 532 -5.19 22.74 6.34
C LEU A 532 -6.20 23.39 7.27
N TRP A 533 -6.00 23.24 8.58
CA TRP A 533 -6.87 23.84 9.58
C TRP A 533 -6.89 25.38 9.46
N THR A 534 -5.71 26.00 9.31
CA THR A 534 -5.59 27.46 9.20
C THR A 534 -6.29 28.00 7.94
N LEU A 535 -6.16 27.31 6.81
CA LEU A 535 -6.80 27.72 5.56
C LEU A 535 -8.32 27.52 5.58
N GLN A 536 -8.80 26.44 6.20
CA GLN A 536 -10.24 26.23 6.42
C GLN A 536 -10.83 27.31 7.33
N PHE A 537 -10.10 27.68 8.38
CA PHE A 537 -10.48 28.80 9.25
C PHE A 537 -10.51 30.12 8.47
N ALA A 538 -9.51 30.40 7.63
CA ALA A 538 -9.51 31.57 6.76
C ALA A 538 -10.70 31.61 5.78
N ALA A 539 -11.13 30.45 5.26
CA ALA A 539 -12.33 30.36 4.43
C ALA A 539 -13.60 30.72 5.23
N GLN A 540 -13.73 30.22 6.46
CA GLN A 540 -14.88 30.55 7.33
C GLN A 540 -14.93 32.04 7.68
N LEU A 541 -13.78 32.69 7.87
CA LEU A 541 -13.71 34.15 8.09
C LEU A 541 -14.14 34.97 6.87
N GLN A 542 -14.21 34.34 5.69
CA GLN A 542 -14.64 34.98 4.44
C GLN A 542 -16.16 34.84 4.19
N ASP A 543 -16.80 33.81 4.73
CA ASP A 543 -18.22 33.51 4.47
C ASP A 543 -19.21 34.59 4.97
N PRO A 544 -19.05 35.21 6.16
CA PRO A 544 -19.93 36.30 6.61
C PRO A 544 -19.90 37.51 5.66
N TRP A 545 -18.75 37.82 5.08
CA TRP A 545 -18.56 38.95 4.16
C TRP A 545 -19.31 38.77 2.84
N ARG A 546 -19.54 37.53 2.39
CA ARG A 546 -20.36 37.27 1.20
C ARG A 546 -21.82 37.69 1.43
N HIS A 547 -22.36 37.43 2.62
CA HIS A 547 -23.73 37.79 2.95
C HIS A 547 -23.92 39.30 3.14
N ASP A 548 -22.97 39.99 3.76
CA ASP A 548 -23.04 41.45 3.93
C ASP A 548 -22.82 42.21 2.61
N SER A 549 -21.95 41.72 1.72
CA SER A 549 -21.70 42.34 0.41
C SER A 549 -22.92 42.24 -0.52
N HIS A 550 -23.67 41.13 -0.46
CA HIS A 550 -24.93 40.99 -1.20
C HIS A 550 -26.04 41.90 -0.65
N HIS A 551 -26.07 42.17 0.66
CA HIS A 551 -27.01 43.11 1.26
C HIS A 551 -26.71 44.58 0.88
N ILE A 552 -25.44 44.97 0.80
CA ILE A 552 -25.04 46.32 0.39
C ILE A 552 -25.34 46.56 -1.10
N HIS A 553 -25.15 45.55 -1.96
CA HIS A 553 -25.48 45.67 -3.39
C HIS A 553 -27.00 45.78 -3.66
N CYS A 554 -27.84 45.15 -2.83
CA CYS A 554 -29.30 45.31 -2.94
C CYS A 554 -29.79 46.68 -2.48
N LEU A 555 -29.06 47.37 -1.59
CA LEU A 555 -29.40 48.71 -1.10
C LEU A 555 -28.93 49.82 -2.06
N SER A 556 -27.95 49.55 -2.93
CA SER A 556 -27.50 50.52 -3.95
C SER A 556 -28.36 50.55 -5.21
N ASP A 557 -29.15 49.51 -5.48
CA ASP A 557 -30.03 49.43 -6.66
C ASP A 557 -31.45 50.00 -6.43
N SER A 558 -31.75 50.49 -5.21
CA SER A 558 -33.00 51.22 -4.96
C SER A 558 -32.91 52.66 -5.48
N ASN A 559 -33.62 52.88 -6.60
CA ASN A 559 -33.84 54.16 -7.29
C ASN A 559 -34.09 55.35 -6.32
N PRO A 560 -33.30 56.45 -6.37
CA PRO A 560 -33.40 57.58 -5.43
C PRO A 560 -34.70 58.39 -5.57
N ASN A 561 -35.52 58.14 -6.61
CA ASN A 561 -36.74 58.89 -6.86
C ASN A 561 -37.96 58.46 -6.01
N ASN A 562 -37.85 57.41 -5.19
CA ASN A 562 -38.96 56.96 -4.31
C ASN A 562 -38.88 57.48 -2.87
N LEU A 563 -37.82 58.23 -2.51
CA LEU A 563 -37.64 58.75 -1.14
C LEU A 563 -38.29 60.14 -0.91
N GLN A 564 -38.71 60.84 -1.97
CA GLN A 564 -39.42 62.13 -1.83
C GLN A 564 -40.94 61.99 -1.66
N GLU A 565 -41.55 60.85 -2.01
CA GLU A 565 -43.00 60.67 -1.90
C GLU A 565 -43.45 60.16 -0.51
N GLN A 566 -42.53 59.64 0.31
CA GLN A 566 -42.84 59.16 1.67
C GLN A 566 -42.64 60.20 2.79
N ILE A 567 -42.07 61.37 2.51
CA ILE A 567 -41.86 62.43 3.52
C ILE A 567 -43.04 63.44 3.56
N SER A 568 -43.96 63.40 2.60
CA SER A 568 -45.12 64.31 2.56
C SER A 568 -46.44 63.72 3.13
N ARG A 569 -46.39 62.56 3.80
CA ARG A 569 -47.55 61.96 4.50
C ARG A 569 -47.15 61.36 5.86
N GLY A 570 -46.46 62.15 6.68
CA GLY A 570 -46.21 61.90 8.09
C GLY A 570 -46.79 63.02 8.93
#